data_AF-A0A0C3LR52-F1
#
_entry.id   AF-A0A0C3LR52-F1
#
_cell.length_a   1.000
_cell.length_b   1.000
_cell.length_c   1.000
_cell.angle_alpha   90.00
_cell.angle_beta   90.00
_cell.angle_gamma   90.00
#
_symmetry.space_group_name_H-M   'P 1'
#
loop_
_entity.id
_entity.type
_entity.pdbx_description
1 polymer ?
#
loop_
_entity_poly.entity_id
_entity_poly.type
_entity_poly.pdbx_seq_one_letter_code
_entity_poly.pdbx_strand_id
1 'polypeptide(L)'
;MSNKHKPISEKKFWLQRLSKTSLRALHILGITGAGGGILLGVDKTLWCNYWILAMSTGSLLMLWEVVRDWRWLIQLKGVLTLVKFCLLALFIPLADYKSELLIVIVLLSVVVSHGPAGLRHFSVVHGRRLDGRKEIKG
;
A
#
# COMPACT_ATOMS: atom_id res chain seq x y z
N MET A 1 -9.83 12.81 -28.47
CA MET A 1 -9.22 11.57 -29.01
C MET A 1 -9.65 10.40 -28.15
N SER A 2 -10.50 9.52 -28.68
CA SER A 2 -11.08 8.37 -27.97
C SER A 2 -10.01 7.32 -27.72
N ASN A 3 -9.60 7.14 -26.47
CA ASN A 3 -8.63 6.12 -26.09
C ASN A 3 -9.34 4.75 -26.09
N LYS A 4 -9.30 4.06 -27.24
CA LYS A 4 -9.81 2.69 -27.39
C LYS A 4 -9.04 1.78 -26.42
N HIS A 5 -9.63 1.51 -25.27
CA HIS A 5 -9.15 0.49 -24.35
C HIS A 5 -9.18 -0.87 -25.05
N LYS A 6 -8.01 -1.37 -25.50
CA LYS A 6 -7.89 -2.76 -25.93
C LYS A 6 -8.31 -3.66 -24.75
N PRO A 7 -9.27 -4.59 -24.92
CA PRO A 7 -9.66 -5.50 -23.87
C PRO A 7 -8.46 -6.36 -23.47
N ILE A 8 -8.20 -6.44 -22.16
CA ILE A 8 -7.16 -7.30 -21.60
C ILE A 8 -7.61 -8.75 -21.80
N SER A 9 -6.74 -9.61 -22.33
CA SER A 9 -7.02 -11.06 -22.41
C SER A 9 -7.38 -11.61 -21.02
N GLU A 10 -8.37 -12.49 -20.96
CA GLU A 10 -8.86 -13.09 -19.71
C GLU A 10 -7.73 -13.72 -18.88
N LYS A 11 -6.80 -14.43 -19.52
CA LYS A 11 -5.61 -15.00 -18.87
C LYS A 11 -4.77 -13.92 -18.18
N LYS A 12 -4.54 -12.80 -18.86
CA LYS A 12 -3.76 -11.67 -18.33
C LYS A 12 -4.50 -10.97 -17.19
N PHE A 13 -5.82 -10.87 -17.27
CA PHE A 13 -6.64 -10.33 -16.18
C PHE A 13 -6.52 -11.17 -14.90
N TRP A 14 -6.70 -12.49 -15.00
CA TRP A 14 -6.59 -13.38 -13.84
C TRP A 14 -5.18 -13.41 -13.27
N LEU A 15 -4.16 -13.45 -14.12
CA LEU A 15 -2.76 -13.39 -13.67
C LEU A 15 -2.50 -12.10 -12.86
N GLN A 16 -2.89 -10.94 -13.39
CA GLN A 16 -2.70 -9.66 -12.70
C GLN A 16 -3.50 -9.58 -11.39
N ARG A 17 -4.72 -10.12 -11.36
CA ARG A 17 -5.55 -10.17 -10.16
C ARG A 17 -4.90 -11.04 -9.08
N LEU A 18 -4.58 -12.30 -9.41
CA LEU A 18 -3.98 -13.25 -8.47
C LEU A 18 -2.62 -12.76 -7.96
N SER A 19 -1.74 -12.25 -8.83
CA SER A 19 -0.46 -11.68 -8.40
C SER A 19 -0.65 -10.55 -7.39
N LYS A 20 -1.59 -9.62 -7.64
CA LYS A 20 -1.83 -8.49 -6.74
C LYS A 20 -2.50 -8.92 -5.42
N THR A 21 -3.35 -9.94 -5.44
CA THR A 21 -3.95 -10.52 -4.22
C THR A 21 -2.89 -11.24 -3.40
N SER A 22 -2.06 -12.08 -4.02
CA SER A 22 -0.98 -12.81 -3.34
C SER A 22 0.04 -11.86 -2.72
N LEU A 23 0.47 -10.81 -3.44
CA LEU A 23 1.37 -9.79 -2.87
C LEU A 23 0.75 -9.12 -1.65
N ARG A 24 -0.56 -8.83 -1.66
CA ARG A 24 -1.25 -8.27 -0.49
C ARG A 24 -1.35 -9.24 0.67
N ALA A 25 -1.62 -10.51 0.41
CA ALA A 25 -1.65 -11.54 1.45
C ALA A 25 -0.28 -11.67 2.13
N LEU A 26 0.79 -11.76 1.33
CA LEU A 26 2.17 -11.79 1.84
C LEU A 26 2.55 -10.51 2.60
N HIS A 27 2.09 -9.35 2.12
CA HIS A 27 2.31 -8.08 2.80
C HIS A 27 1.64 -8.04 4.18
N ILE A 28 0.38 -8.50 4.28
CA ILE A 28 -0.34 -8.59 5.55
C ILE A 28 0.38 -9.56 6.49
N LEU A 29 0.81 -10.74 6.00
CA LEU A 29 1.60 -11.69 6.79
C LEU A 29 2.90 -11.07 7.33
N GLY A 30 3.61 -10.30 6.50
CA GLY A 30 4.80 -9.57 6.93
C GLY A 30 4.48 -8.53 8.00
N ILE A 31 3.42 -7.74 7.81
CA ILE A 31 2.99 -6.72 8.79
C ILE A 31 2.57 -7.36 10.11
N THR A 32 1.82 -8.47 10.10
CA THR A 32 1.38 -9.11 11.34
C THR A 32 2.55 -9.70 12.11
N GLY A 33 3.47 -10.39 11.45
CA GLY A 33 4.67 -10.95 12.09
C GLY A 33 5.61 -9.87 12.64
N ALA A 34 5.95 -8.88 11.81
CA ALA A 34 6.84 -7.79 12.24
C ALA A 34 6.17 -6.89 13.29
N GLY A 35 4.88 -6.62 13.12
CA GLY A 35 4.10 -5.80 14.03
C GLY A 35 3.93 -6.43 15.40
N GLY A 36 3.70 -7.75 15.46
CA GLY A 36 3.72 -8.49 16.73
C GLY A 36 5.07 -8.36 17.43
N GLY A 37 6.17 -8.47 16.68
CA GLY A 37 7.51 -8.30 17.24
C GLY A 37 7.77 -6.90 17.79
N ILE A 38 7.35 -5.86 17.08
CA ILE A 38 7.51 -4.46 17.50
C ILE A 38 6.64 -4.15 18.73
N LEU A 39 5.35 -4.51 18.71
CA LEU A 39 4.40 -4.17 19.77
C LEU A 39 4.69 -4.88 21.09
N LEU A 40 5.21 -6.11 21.03
CA LEU A 40 5.51 -6.92 22.20
C LEU A 40 6.97 -6.81 22.65
N GLY A 41 7.78 -5.96 22.00
CA GLY A 41 9.19 -5.79 22.34
C GLY A 41 10.04 -7.05 22.14
N VAL A 42 9.67 -7.90 21.17
CA VAL A 42 10.40 -9.14 20.86
C VAL A 42 11.73 -8.80 20.19
N ASP A 43 12.75 -9.61 20.46
CA ASP A 43 14.06 -9.48 19.82
C ASP A 43 13.95 -9.42 18.29
N LYS A 44 14.71 -8.49 17.69
CA LYS A 44 14.67 -8.19 16.25
C LYS A 44 14.94 -9.41 15.38
N THR A 45 15.80 -10.32 15.82
CA THR A 45 16.18 -11.49 15.02
C THR A 45 14.99 -12.41 14.72
N LEU A 46 14.01 -12.45 15.63
CA LEU A 46 12.83 -13.31 15.51
C LEU A 46 11.80 -12.80 14.50
N TRP A 47 11.80 -11.49 14.19
CA TRP A 47 10.81 -10.88 13.30
C TRP A 47 11.39 -10.15 12.08
N CYS A 48 12.72 -10.09 11.93
CA CYS A 48 13.39 -9.42 10.81
C CYS A 48 12.92 -9.93 9.44
N ASN A 49 12.72 -11.25 9.29
CA ASN A 49 12.24 -11.83 8.03
C ASN A 49 10.83 -11.35 7.66
N TYR A 50 9.94 -11.21 8.64
CA TYR A 50 8.61 -10.64 8.41
C TYR A 50 8.68 -9.16 8.03
N TRP A 51 9.62 -8.41 8.60
CA TRP A 51 9.86 -7.01 8.21
C TRP A 51 10.34 -6.90 6.76
N ILE A 52 11.31 -7.72 6.36
CA ILE A 52 11.79 -7.79 4.97
C ILE A 52 10.63 -8.17 4.03
N LEU A 53 9.80 -9.15 4.40
CA LEU A 53 8.63 -9.55 3.63
C LEU A 53 7.64 -8.38 3.48
N ALA A 54 7.31 -7.67 4.58
CA ALA A 54 6.41 -6.53 4.57
C ALA A 54 6.94 -5.40 3.67
N MET A 55 8.21 -5.02 3.83
CA MET A 55 8.82 -3.91 3.09
C MET A 55 8.94 -4.23 1.60
N SER A 56 9.40 -5.43 1.25
CA SER A 56 9.56 -5.84 -0.16
C SER A 56 8.21 -5.91 -0.88
N THR A 57 7.23 -6.62 -0.32
CA THR A 57 5.91 -6.76 -0.94
C THR A 57 5.12 -5.44 -0.99
N GLY A 58 5.21 -4.62 0.06
CA GLY A 58 4.60 -3.29 0.10
C GLY A 58 5.19 -2.34 -0.94
N SER A 59 6.51 -2.37 -1.11
CA SER A 59 7.21 -1.59 -2.14
C SER A 59 6.84 -2.04 -3.56
N LEU A 60 6.75 -3.36 -3.79
CA LEU A 60 6.31 -3.91 -5.07
C LEU A 60 4.87 -3.51 -5.40
N LEU A 61 3.95 -3.54 -4.42
CA LEU A 61 2.57 -3.09 -4.59
C LEU A 61 2.50 -1.59 -4.93
N MET A 62 3.29 -0.75 -4.26
CA MET A 62 3.38 0.68 -4.54
C MET A 62 3.91 0.91 -5.97
N LEU A 63 5.02 0.27 -6.33
CA LEU A 63 5.62 0.39 -7.67
C LEU A 63 4.64 -0.04 -8.75
N TRP A 64 3.91 -1.14 -8.53
CA TRP A 64 2.86 -1.62 -9.44
C TRP A 64 1.81 -0.55 -9.71
N GLU A 65 1.35 0.16 -8.67
CA GLU A 65 0.37 1.23 -8.80
C GLU A 65 0.92 2.42 -9.59
N VAL A 66 2.14 2.87 -9.27
CA VAL A 66 2.79 4.02 -9.93
C VAL A 66 3.03 3.75 -11.41
N VAL A 67 3.57 2.57 -11.75
CA VAL A 67 3.84 2.18 -13.16
C VAL A 67 2.55 2.09 -13.97
N ARG A 68 1.44 1.66 -13.35
CA ARG A 68 0.15 1.56 -14.04
C ARG A 68 -0.47 2.93 -14.32
N ASP A 69 -0.44 3.82 -13.34
CA ASP A 69 -1.03 5.15 -13.42
C ASP A 69 -0.29 6.14 -12.50
N TRP A 70 0.56 7.00 -13.08
CA TRP A 70 1.35 7.98 -12.32
C TRP A 70 0.46 8.94 -11.50
N ARG A 71 -0.80 9.16 -11.91
CA ARG A 71 -1.78 9.97 -11.17
C ARG A 71 -2.08 9.40 -9.79
N TRP A 72 -1.75 8.12 -9.54
CA TRP A 72 -1.80 7.53 -8.21
C TRP A 72 -1.05 8.37 -7.18
N LEU A 73 0.08 8.99 -7.55
CA LEU A 73 0.89 9.83 -6.66
C LEU A 73 0.14 11.08 -6.14
N ILE A 74 -0.84 11.57 -6.88
CA ILE A 74 -1.65 12.74 -6.52
C ILE A 74 -3.06 12.38 -6.05
N GLN A 75 -3.45 11.10 -6.13
CA GLN A 75 -4.69 10.58 -5.57
C GLN A 75 -4.52 10.35 -4.07
N LEU A 76 -5.57 10.60 -3.29
CA LEU A 76 -5.54 10.48 -1.83
C LEU A 76 -5.03 9.10 -1.37
N LYS A 77 -5.43 8.02 -2.05
CA LYS A 77 -4.92 6.67 -1.71
C LYS A 77 -3.41 6.55 -1.83
N GLY A 78 -2.80 7.20 -2.83
CA GLY A 78 -1.36 7.18 -3.04
C GLY A 78 -0.63 8.13 -2.11
N VAL A 79 -1.16 9.35 -1.94
CA VAL A 79 -0.64 10.32 -0.97
C VAL A 79 -0.60 9.70 0.43
N LEU A 80 -1.69 9.08 0.90
CA LEU A 80 -1.72 8.43 2.21
C LEU A 80 -0.81 7.20 2.29
N THR A 81 -0.51 6.55 1.18
CA THR A 81 0.51 5.48 1.15
C THR A 81 1.91 6.08 1.30
N LEU A 82 2.22 7.19 0.64
CA LEU A 82 3.50 7.91 0.80
C LEU A 82 3.67 8.44 2.22
N VAL A 83 2.60 8.96 2.85
CA VAL A 83 2.61 9.36 4.26
C VAL A 83 3.02 8.20 5.16
N LYS A 84 2.56 6.96 4.91
CA LYS A 84 3.02 5.79 5.68
C LYS A 84 4.52 5.53 5.52
N PHE A 85 5.06 5.73 4.32
CA PHE A 85 6.51 5.61 4.11
C PHE A 85 7.28 6.67 4.90
N CYS A 86 6.78 7.90 4.96
CA CYS A 86 7.36 8.94 5.84
C CYS A 86 7.28 8.52 7.32
N LEU A 87 6.15 7.99 7.78
CA LEU A 87 6.00 7.49 9.14
C LEU A 87 6.94 6.31 9.45
N LEU A 88 7.18 5.42 8.48
CA LEU A 88 8.17 4.34 8.62
C LEU A 88 9.59 4.90 8.71
N ALA A 89 9.93 5.95 7.96
CA ALA A 89 11.24 6.60 8.06
C ALA A 89 11.50 7.20 9.45
N LEU A 90 10.44 7.59 10.18
CA LEU A 90 10.53 8.08 11.55
C LEU A 90 10.95 7.00 12.56
N PHE A 91 10.96 5.71 12.20
CA PHE A 91 11.48 4.66 13.09
C PHE A 91 12.96 4.84 13.46
N ILE A 92 13.71 5.63 12.67
CA ILE A 92 15.12 5.96 12.91
C ILE A 92 15.23 7.05 13.99
N PRO A 93 14.74 8.29 13.79
CA PRO A 93 14.85 9.36 14.78
C PRO A 93 13.93 9.19 15.99
N LEU A 94 12.81 8.48 15.87
CA LEU A 94 11.83 8.24 16.93
C LEU A 94 11.80 6.77 17.33
N ALA A 95 12.97 6.20 17.62
CA ALA A 95 13.11 4.77 17.88
C ALA A 95 12.31 4.28 19.10
N ASP A 96 12.07 5.16 20.08
CA ASP A 96 11.27 4.85 21.28
C ASP A 96 9.76 4.78 20.98
N TYR A 97 9.31 5.37 19.88
CA TYR A 97 7.89 5.45 19.50
C TYR A 97 7.49 4.48 18.38
N LYS A 98 8.27 3.41 18.16
CA LYS A 98 8.02 2.45 17.05
C LYS A 98 6.63 1.81 17.14
N SER A 99 6.18 1.49 18.35
CA SER A 99 4.87 0.88 18.58
C SER A 99 3.73 1.83 18.22
N GLU A 100 3.82 3.08 18.66
CA GLU A 100 2.86 4.15 18.39
C GLU A 100 2.82 4.47 16.90
N LEU A 101 3.99 4.63 16.27
CA LEU A 101 4.09 4.85 14.83
C LEU A 101 3.49 3.69 14.04
N LEU A 102 3.78 2.44 14.43
CA LEU A 102 3.18 1.26 13.80
C LEU A 102 1.65 1.27 13.92
N ILE A 103 1.11 1.56 15.10
CA ILE A 103 -0.34 1.66 15.32
C ILE A 103 -0.96 2.69 14.38
N VAL A 104 -0.37 3.88 14.29
CA VAL A 104 -0.83 4.94 13.37
C VAL A 104 -0.80 4.47 11.92
N ILE A 105 0.28 3.81 11.48
CA ILE A 105 0.43 3.27 10.12
C ILE A 105 -0.67 2.23 9.82
N VAL A 106 -0.97 1.34 10.77
CA VAL A 106 -2.00 0.31 10.62
C VAL A 106 -3.39 0.95 10.55
N LEU A 107 -3.72 1.87 11.45
CA LEU A 107 -5.00 2.59 11.43
C LEU A 107 -5.19 3.37 10.12
N LEU A 108 -4.15 4.08 9.68
CA LEU A 108 -4.16 4.77 8.40
C LEU A 108 -4.37 3.79 7.23
N SER A 109 -3.86 2.56 7.34
CA SER A 109 -4.06 1.51 6.34
C SER A 109 -5.50 1.05 6.22
N VAL A 110 -6.22 0.96 7.33
CA VAL A 110 -7.66 0.64 7.34
C VAL A 110 -8.44 1.76 6.64
N VAL A 111 -8.19 3.02 6.99
CA VAL A 111 -8.86 4.18 6.40
C VAL A 111 -8.67 4.23 4.88
N VAL A 112 -7.45 4.01 4.39
CA VAL A 112 -7.17 3.98 2.94
C VAL A 112 -7.85 2.81 2.25
N SER A 113 -7.86 1.63 2.87
CA SER A 113 -8.31 0.39 2.22
C SER A 113 -9.84 0.27 2.19
N HIS A 114 -10.51 0.69 3.25
CA HIS A 114 -11.97 0.64 3.39
C HIS A 114 -12.66 1.98 3.09
N GLY A 115 -11.90 3.05 2.85
CA GLY A 115 -12.43 4.35 2.49
C GLY A 115 -13.30 4.31 1.22
N PRO A 116 -14.37 5.12 1.15
CA PRO A 116 -15.21 5.28 -0.03
C PRO A 116 -14.40 5.46 -1.32
N ALA A 117 -14.83 4.84 -2.41
CA ALA A 117 -14.12 4.92 -3.69
C ALA A 117 -13.92 6.37 -4.16
N GLY A 118 -14.89 7.26 -3.88
CA GLY A 118 -14.79 8.69 -4.19
C GLY A 118 -13.60 9.36 -3.50
N LEU A 119 -13.34 9.04 -2.23
CA LEU A 119 -12.21 9.58 -1.47
C LEU A 119 -10.88 9.02 -1.97
N ARG A 120 -10.80 7.71 -2.23
CA ARG A 120 -9.55 7.09 -2.70
C ARG A 120 -9.04 7.66 -4.02
N HIS A 121 -9.95 8.04 -4.92
CA HIS A 121 -9.62 8.60 -6.23
C HIS A 121 -9.67 10.13 -6.26
N PHE A 122 -9.88 10.79 -5.12
CA PHE A 122 -9.82 12.24 -5.00
C PHE A 122 -8.39 12.72 -5.23
N SER A 123 -8.20 13.71 -6.11
CA SER A 123 -6.90 14.35 -6.30
C SER A 123 -6.70 15.45 -5.30
N VAL A 124 -5.65 15.33 -4.48
CA VAL A 124 -5.26 16.35 -3.49
C VAL A 124 -4.83 17.65 -4.18
N VAL A 125 -4.23 17.54 -5.37
CA VAL A 125 -3.75 18.70 -6.15
C VAL A 125 -4.89 19.44 -6.85
N HIS A 126 -5.83 18.71 -7.47
CA HIS A 126 -6.88 19.33 -8.30
C HIS A 126 -8.20 19.59 -7.55
N GLY A 127 -8.32 19.12 -6.31
CA GLY A 127 -9.56 19.26 -5.53
C GLY A 127 -10.77 18.51 -6.10
N ARG A 128 -10.55 17.52 -6.98
CA ARG A 128 -11.63 16.75 -7.63
C ARG A 128 -11.27 15.29 -7.82
N ARG A 129 -12.28 14.45 -8.01
CA ARG A 129 -12.09 13.04 -8.32
C ARG A 129 -11.48 12.86 -9.71
N LEU A 130 -10.44 12.02 -9.79
CA LEU A 130 -9.84 11.60 -11.05
C LEU A 130 -10.16 10.15 -11.31
N ASP A 131 -10.96 9.87 -12.34
CA ASP A 131 -11.16 8.51 -12.80
C ASP A 131 -9.89 8.05 -13.54
N GLY A 132 -9.16 7.15 -12.90
CA GLY A 132 -7.94 6.53 -13.42
C GLY A 132 -8.23 5.47 -14.48
N ARG A 133 -7.18 4.83 -15.01
CA ARG A 133 -7.38 3.61 -15.81
C ARG A 133 -8.10 2.55 -14.95
N LYS A 134 -8.99 1.77 -15.59
CA LYS A 134 -9.80 0.73 -14.93
C LYS A 134 -8.90 -0.14 -14.03
N GLU A 135 -9.07 0.01 -12.72
CA GLU A 135 -8.21 -0.66 -11.75
C GLU A 135 -8.59 -2.14 -11.64
N ILE A 136 -7.62 -3.03 -11.83
CA ILE A 136 -7.78 -4.43 -11.44
C ILE A 136 -7.78 -4.46 -9.93
N LYS A 137 -8.99 -4.61 -9.38
CA LYS A 137 -9.19 -4.97 -7.99
C LYS A 137 -8.67 -6.40 -7.85
N GLY A 138 -7.72 -6.59 -6.95
CA GLY A 138 -7.43 -7.88 -6.33
C GLY A 138 -7.69 -7.81 -4.84
#